data_AF-A0A349XPW1-F1
#
_entry.id   AF-A0A349XPW1-F1
#
_cell.length_a   1.000
_cell.length_b   1.000
_cell.length_c   1.000
_cell.angle_alpha   90.00
_cell.angle_beta   90.00
_cell.angle_gamma   90.00
#
_symmetry.space_group_name_H-M   'P 1'
#
loop_
_entity.id
_entity.type
_entity.pdbx_description
1 polymer ?
#
loop_
_entity_poly.entity_id
_entity_poly.type
_entity_poly.pdbx_seq_one_letter_code
_entity_poly.pdbx_strand_id
1 'polypeptide(L)'
;MRYSIGGKQYKKTLGTADEDQALQRAYEIWHEQSFRNKQGISLDSHPFVEVAEEFIEKIVAEAERDERSKYHPIYWPPIIRRFPVGYFGDRPIETIATADIERYLEWRKTYWTTGPGLQVQKIRCEREDGRIF
;
A
#
# COMPACT_ATOMS: atom_id res chain seq x y z
N MET A 1 12.63 -18.84 -13.19
CA MET A 1 13.96 -18.19 -13.04
C MET A 1 14.26 -17.99 -11.57
N ARG A 2 15.50 -18.26 -11.13
CA ARG A 2 16.03 -17.85 -9.82
C ARG A 2 17.20 -16.89 -10.07
N TYR A 3 17.28 -15.80 -9.32
CA TYR A 3 18.39 -14.84 -9.42
C TYR A 3 18.72 -14.28 -8.04
N SER A 4 19.96 -13.83 -7.87
CA SER A 4 20.46 -13.22 -6.63
C SER A 4 20.81 -11.76 -6.89
N ILE A 5 20.22 -10.84 -6.14
CA ILE A 5 20.51 -9.40 -6.21
C ILE A 5 20.52 -8.87 -4.77
N GLY A 6 21.53 -8.06 -4.42
CA GLY A 6 21.61 -7.42 -3.10
C GLY A 6 21.73 -8.39 -1.92
N GLY A 7 22.28 -9.59 -2.14
CA GLY A 7 22.43 -10.62 -1.10
C GLY A 7 21.16 -11.43 -0.79
N LYS A 8 20.03 -11.15 -1.44
CA LYS A 8 18.79 -11.92 -1.35
C LYS A 8 18.54 -12.72 -2.63
N GLN A 9 17.92 -13.89 -2.48
CA GLN A 9 17.51 -14.73 -3.61
C GLN A 9 16.03 -14.54 -3.95
N TYR A 10 15.74 -14.31 -5.23
CA TYR A 10 14.39 -14.13 -5.74
C TYR A 10 14.03 -15.23 -6.73
N LYS A 11 12.76 -15.65 -6.71
CA LYS A 11 12.17 -16.62 -7.63
C LYS A 11 11.02 -15.97 -8.37
N LYS A 12 11.08 -15.92 -9.70
CA LYS A 12 9.98 -15.47 -10.57
C LYS A 12 9.65 -16.53 -11.62
N THR A 13 8.36 -16.70 -11.88
CA THR A 13 7.83 -17.50 -13.00
C THR A 13 7.79 -16.64 -14.26
N LEU A 14 8.20 -17.18 -15.40
CA LEU A 14 8.27 -16.45 -16.68
C LEU A 14 6.95 -16.49 -17.45
N GLY A 15 6.03 -17.38 -17.06
CA GLY A 15 4.65 -17.44 -17.57
C GLY A 15 4.54 -17.81 -19.06
N THR A 16 5.56 -18.46 -19.62
CA THR A 16 5.57 -18.98 -21.00
C THR A 16 6.33 -20.30 -21.06
N ALA A 17 5.93 -21.17 -22.00
CA ALA A 17 6.59 -22.44 -22.29
C ALA A 17 7.59 -22.33 -23.46
N ASP A 18 7.55 -21.23 -24.21
CA ASP A 18 8.49 -20.91 -25.29
C ASP A 18 9.82 -20.43 -24.69
N GLU A 19 10.91 -21.09 -25.05
CA GLU A 19 12.24 -20.87 -24.47
C GLU A 19 12.81 -19.49 -24.81
N ASP A 20 12.68 -19.04 -26.06
CA ASP A 20 13.20 -17.75 -26.50
C ASP A 20 12.46 -16.60 -25.81
N GLN A 21 11.13 -16.70 -25.74
CA GLN A 21 10.32 -15.71 -25.01
C GLN A 21 10.60 -15.75 -23.51
N ALA A 22 10.86 -16.92 -22.94
CA ALA A 22 11.22 -17.07 -21.53
C ALA A 22 12.57 -16.39 -21.24
N LEU A 23 13.55 -16.56 -22.11
CA LEU A 23 14.87 -15.96 -21.99
C LEU A 23 14.80 -14.43 -22.06
N GLN A 24 14.06 -13.89 -23.03
CA GLN A 24 13.89 -12.45 -23.17
C GLN A 24 13.22 -11.82 -21.94
N ARG A 25 12.13 -12.42 -21.44
CA ARG A 25 11.48 -11.99 -20.19
C ARG A 25 12.39 -12.09 -18.98
N ALA A 26 13.23 -13.13 -18.91
CA ALA A 26 14.20 -13.29 -17.84
C ALA A 26 15.22 -12.15 -17.82
N TYR A 27 15.74 -11.75 -18.98
CA TYR A 27 16.63 -10.61 -19.11
C TYR A 27 15.95 -9.30 -18.71
N GLU A 28 14.74 -9.03 -19.21
CA GLU A 28 13.99 -7.82 -18.86
C GLU A 28 13.78 -7.71 -17.34
N ILE A 29 13.31 -8.78 -16.70
CA ILE A 29 13.12 -8.83 -15.25
C ILE A 29 14.45 -8.59 -14.53
N TRP A 30 15.53 -9.25 -14.94
CA TRP A 30 16.81 -9.08 -14.27
C TRP A 30 17.36 -7.66 -14.40
N HIS A 31 17.27 -7.06 -15.59
CA HIS A 31 17.72 -5.69 -15.83
C HIS A 31 16.93 -4.68 -15.00
N GLU A 32 15.60 -4.80 -14.96
CA GLU A 32 14.74 -3.93 -14.16
C GLU A 32 15.11 -4.00 -12.66
N GLN A 33 15.24 -5.22 -12.13
CA GLN A 33 15.55 -5.45 -10.72
C GLN A 33 16.97 -5.00 -10.36
N SER A 34 17.95 -5.25 -11.25
CA SER A 34 19.33 -4.78 -11.09
C SER A 34 19.40 -3.25 -11.06
N PHE A 35 18.62 -2.59 -11.92
CA PHE A 35 18.52 -1.13 -11.95
C PHE A 35 17.91 -0.57 -10.67
N ARG A 36 16.78 -1.12 -10.19
CA ARG A 36 16.15 -0.73 -8.92
C ARG A 36 17.11 -0.85 -7.73
N ASN A 37 17.82 -1.99 -7.64
CA ASN A 37 18.81 -2.22 -6.59
C ASN A 37 19.96 -1.21 -6.64
N LYS A 38 20.46 -0.86 -7.83
CA LYS A 38 21.51 0.16 -8.00
C LYS A 38 21.05 1.55 -7.57
N GLN A 39 19.75 1.86 -7.68
CA GLN A 39 19.18 3.12 -7.23
C GLN A 39 18.81 3.14 -5.74
N GLY A 40 19.06 2.04 -5.01
CA GLY A 40 18.66 1.93 -3.59
C GLY A 40 17.15 1.80 -3.39
N ILE A 41 16.39 1.49 -4.45
CA ILE A 41 14.98 1.18 -4.36
C ILE A 41 14.86 -0.26 -3.88
N SER A 42 14.02 -0.50 -2.88
CA SER A 42 13.77 -1.84 -2.36
C SER A 42 13.29 -2.77 -3.48
N LEU A 43 13.77 -4.00 -3.47
CA LEU A 43 13.33 -5.06 -4.37
C LEU A 43 12.13 -5.83 -3.82
N ASP A 44 11.85 -5.63 -2.54
CA ASP A 44 10.75 -6.27 -1.84
C ASP A 44 9.49 -5.45 -2.10
N SER A 45 8.51 -6.10 -2.73
CA SER A 45 7.18 -5.56 -2.95
C SER A 45 6.45 -5.51 -1.61
N HIS A 46 6.23 -4.30 -1.08
CA HIS A 46 5.46 -4.12 0.15
C HIS A 46 3.97 -3.90 -0.19
N PRO A 47 3.05 -4.68 0.41
CA PRO A 47 1.63 -4.44 0.25
C PRO A 47 1.26 -3.10 0.89
N PHE A 48 0.31 -2.39 0.28
CA PHE A 48 -0.08 -1.05 0.73
C PHE A 48 -0.57 -1.04 2.19
N VAL A 49 -1.27 -2.09 2.63
CA VAL A 49 -1.75 -2.22 4.01
C VAL A 49 -0.62 -2.20 5.03
N GLU A 50 0.50 -2.89 4.79
CA GLU A 50 1.63 -2.92 5.72
C GLU A 50 2.26 -1.52 5.84
N VAL A 51 2.50 -0.87 4.70
CA VAL A 51 3.05 0.50 4.67
C VAL A 51 2.11 1.50 5.34
N ALA A 52 0.79 1.32 5.18
CA ALA A 52 -0.20 2.18 5.79
C ALA A 52 -0.23 2.05 7.32
N GLU A 53 -0.06 0.83 7.85
CA GLU A 53 0.03 0.59 9.29
C GLU A 53 1.34 1.14 9.88
N GLU A 54 2.48 0.91 9.22
CA GLU A 54 3.77 1.53 9.62
C GLU A 54 3.68 3.06 9.68
N PHE A 55 2.96 3.67 8.72
CA PHE A 55 2.72 5.11 8.71
C PHE A 55 1.84 5.58 9.88
N ILE A 56 0.83 4.78 10.26
CA ILE A 56 -0.01 5.04 11.43
C ILE A 56 0.84 4.99 12.71
N GLU A 57 1.67 3.96 12.88
CA GLU A 57 2.58 3.81 14.02
C GLU A 57 3.53 5.00 14.12
N LYS A 58 4.10 5.44 12.99
CA LYS A 58 4.96 6.62 12.92
C LYS A 58 4.22 7.88 13.39
N ILE A 59 2.98 8.11 12.95
CA ILE A 59 2.17 9.26 13.37
C ILE A 59 1.92 9.24 14.88
N VAL A 60 1.63 8.07 15.44
CA VAL A 60 1.42 7.91 16.89
C VAL A 60 2.69 8.28 17.64
N ALA A 61 3.83 7.73 17.24
CA ALA A 61 5.12 8.02 17.87
C ALA A 61 5.55 9.49 17.75
N GLU A 62 5.30 10.15 16.61
CA GLU A 62 5.57 11.58 16.42
C GLU A 62 4.68 12.46 17.30
N ALA A 63 3.41 12.07 17.47
CA ALA A 63 2.49 12.79 18.34
C ALA A 63 2.83 12.62 19.83
N GLU A 64 3.33 11.46 20.24
CA GLU A 64 3.86 11.22 21.60
C GLU A 64 5.07 12.11 21.90
N ARG A 65 5.88 12.44 20.89
CA ARG A 65 7.03 13.34 20.98
C ARG A 65 6.67 14.82 20.86
N ASP A 66 5.38 15.15 20.73
CA ASP A 66 4.87 16.51 20.50
C ASP A 66 5.42 17.16 19.21
N GLU A 67 5.94 16.34 18.28
CA GLU A 67 6.41 16.77 16.95
C GLU A 67 5.23 16.96 15.97
N ARG A 68 4.07 16.41 16.33
CA ARG A 68 2.84 16.44 15.53
C ARG A 68 1.61 16.70 16.39
N SER A 69 0.58 17.26 15.78
CA SER A 69 -0.68 17.52 16.48
C SER A 69 -1.34 16.21 16.95
N LYS A 70 -1.75 16.21 18.23
CA LYS A 70 -2.43 15.09 18.92
C LYS A 70 -3.72 14.61 18.26
N TYR A 71 -4.28 15.40 17.35
CA TYR A 71 -5.46 15.02 16.57
C TYR A 71 -5.14 14.04 15.43
N HIS A 72 -3.90 14.03 14.92
CA HIS A 72 -3.52 13.17 13.79
C HIS A 72 -3.67 11.68 14.12
N PRO A 73 -3.14 11.16 15.24
CA PRO A 73 -3.34 9.76 15.64
C PRO A 73 -4.80 9.37 15.85
N ILE A 74 -5.67 10.32 16.18
CA ILE A 74 -7.09 10.03 16.47
C ILE A 74 -7.89 9.92 15.17
N TYR A 75 -7.71 10.87 14.25
CA TYR A 75 -8.56 10.95 13.05
C TYR A 75 -7.98 10.24 11.83
N TRP A 76 -6.66 10.18 11.70
CA TRP A 76 -6.04 9.67 10.47
C TRP A 76 -6.12 8.14 10.36
N PRO A 77 -5.81 7.34 11.40
CA PRO A 77 -5.87 5.88 11.29
C PRO A 77 -7.23 5.33 10.82
N PRO A 78 -8.39 5.75 11.35
CA PRO A 78 -9.67 5.24 10.85
C PRO A 78 -9.96 5.66 9.41
N ILE A 79 -9.49 6.83 8.96
CA ILE A 79 -9.64 7.27 7.57
C ILE A 79 -8.76 6.43 6.64
N ILE A 80 -7.49 6.23 7.02
CA ILE A 80 -6.50 5.46 6.26
C ILE A 80 -6.93 3.99 6.13
N ARG A 81 -7.39 3.38 7.23
CA ARG A 81 -7.90 2.01 7.23
C ARG A 81 -9.18 1.87 6.40
N ARG A 82 -10.04 2.89 6.38
CA ARG A 82 -11.33 2.84 5.67
C ARG A 82 -11.21 3.03 4.16
N PHE A 83 -10.54 4.08 3.70
CA PHE A 83 -10.54 4.41 2.28
C PHE A 83 -9.28 3.91 1.57
N PRO A 84 -8.05 4.36 1.89
CA PRO A 84 -6.85 3.84 1.25
C PRO A 84 -6.68 2.33 1.39
N VAL A 85 -6.68 1.79 2.62
CA VAL A 85 -6.52 0.34 2.83
C VAL A 85 -7.71 -0.43 2.30
N GLY A 86 -8.94 0.07 2.48
CA GLY A 86 -10.14 -0.58 1.93
C GLY A 86 -10.19 -0.66 0.40
N TYR A 87 -9.47 0.21 -0.31
CA TYR A 87 -9.41 0.21 -1.77
C TYR A 87 -8.16 -0.49 -2.32
N PHE A 88 -6.98 -0.18 -1.75
CA PHE A 88 -5.71 -0.71 -2.23
C PHE A 88 -5.31 -2.03 -1.56
N GLY A 89 -5.65 -2.23 -0.29
CA GLY A 89 -5.44 -3.49 0.45
C GLY A 89 -4.02 -4.05 0.32
N ASP A 90 -3.94 -5.30 -0.13
CA ASP A 90 -2.68 -6.05 -0.29
C ASP A 90 -1.95 -5.71 -1.61
N ARG A 91 -2.44 -4.74 -2.38
CA ARG A 91 -1.81 -4.36 -3.63
C ARG A 91 -0.42 -3.77 -3.35
N PRO A 92 0.63 -4.19 -4.08
CA PRO A 92 1.95 -3.63 -3.91
C PRO A 92 1.96 -2.12 -4.13
N ILE A 93 2.54 -1.35 -3.20
CA ILE A 93 2.56 0.11 -3.27
C ILE A 93 3.23 0.61 -4.57
N GLU A 94 4.24 -0.10 -5.04
CA GLU A 94 4.97 0.21 -6.27
C GLU A 94 4.11 0.13 -7.54
N THR A 95 3.00 -0.61 -7.48
CA THR A 95 2.09 -0.81 -8.63
C THR A 95 0.95 0.19 -8.66
N ILE A 96 0.88 1.09 -7.69
CA ILE A 96 -0.13 2.15 -7.62
C ILE A 96 0.35 3.31 -8.47
N ALA A 97 -0.26 3.46 -9.65
CA ALA A 97 0.03 4.55 -10.55
C ALA A 97 -0.90 5.76 -10.29
N THR A 98 -0.59 6.92 -10.87
CA THR A 98 -1.43 8.12 -10.79
C THR A 98 -2.87 7.86 -11.24
N ALA A 99 -3.06 7.03 -12.28
CA ALA A 99 -4.39 6.63 -12.74
C ALA A 99 -5.17 5.82 -11.69
N ASP A 100 -4.49 5.00 -10.88
CA ASP A 100 -5.14 4.27 -9.78
C ASP A 100 -5.56 5.23 -8.67
N ILE A 101 -4.79 6.30 -8.42
CA ILE A 101 -5.12 7.36 -7.46
C ILE A 101 -6.37 8.12 -7.92
N GLU A 102 -6.47 8.48 -9.20
CA GLU A 102 -7.66 9.16 -9.75
C GLU A 102 -8.91 8.28 -9.59
N ARG A 103 -8.82 7.00 -9.96
CA ARG A 103 -9.91 6.02 -9.76
C ARG A 103 -10.29 5.88 -8.29
N TYR A 104 -9.31 5.86 -7.39
CA TYR A 104 -9.56 5.86 -5.96
C TYR A 104 -10.31 7.12 -5.50
N LEU A 105 -9.95 8.30 -6.01
CA LEU A 105 -10.66 9.55 -5.68
C LEU A 105 -12.10 9.53 -6.18
N GLU A 106 -12.36 9.01 -7.38
CA GLU A 106 -13.72 8.80 -7.89
C GLU A 106 -14.50 7.79 -7.06
N TRP A 107 -13.90 6.65 -6.74
CA TRP A 107 -14.47 5.64 -5.87
C TRP A 107 -14.80 6.20 -4.47
N ARG A 108 -13.94 7.05 -3.92
CA ARG A 108 -14.18 7.70 -2.63
C ARG A 108 -15.38 8.65 -2.66
N LYS A 109 -15.64 9.31 -3.79
CA LYS A 109 -16.85 10.15 -3.96
C LYS A 109 -18.12 9.31 -3.99
N THR A 110 -18.07 8.13 -4.60
CA THR A 110 -19.23 7.22 -4.72
C THR A 110 -19.36 6.25 -3.54
N TYR A 111 -18.37 6.19 -2.64
CA TYR A 111 -18.32 5.28 -1.50
C TYR A 111 -19.58 5.32 -0.62
N TRP A 112 -20.13 6.52 -0.39
CA TRP A 112 -21.32 6.73 0.44
C TRP A 112 -22.65 6.59 -0.31
N THR A 113 -22.63 6.67 -1.64
CA THR A 113 -23.82 6.70 -2.49
C THR A 113 -24.12 5.37 -3.16
N THR A 114 -23.10 4.59 -3.50
CA THR A 114 -23.22 3.30 -4.22
C THR A 114 -22.20 2.26 -3.77
N GLY A 115 -21.27 2.62 -2.87
CA GLY A 115 -20.20 1.73 -2.39
C GLY A 115 -20.51 0.98 -1.08
N PRO A 116 -19.50 0.32 -0.48
CA PRO A 116 -19.63 -0.44 0.77
C PRO A 116 -20.12 0.41 1.96
N GLY A 117 -19.95 1.73 1.88
CA GLY A 117 -20.43 2.69 2.88
C GLY A 117 -21.94 2.84 2.93
N LEU A 118 -22.68 2.38 1.91
CA LEU A 118 -24.15 2.46 1.86
C LEU A 118 -24.81 1.70 3.02
N GLN A 119 -24.19 0.61 3.48
CA GLN A 119 -24.69 -0.22 4.58
C GLN A 119 -24.22 0.26 5.96
N VAL A 120 -23.32 1.25 6.01
CA VAL A 120 -22.78 1.80 7.26
C VAL A 120 -23.71 2.90 7.75
N GLN A 121 -24.74 2.53 8.51
CA GLN A 121 -25.74 3.48 9.04
C GLN A 121 -25.17 4.41 10.13
N LYS A 122 -24.15 3.97 10.86
CA LYS A 122 -23.45 4.77 11.88
C LYS A 122 -21.97 4.38 11.91
N ILE A 123 -21.10 5.37 11.78
CA ILE A 123 -19.68 5.19 12.09
C ILE A 123 -19.54 5.42 13.58
N ARG A 124 -19.40 4.35 14.36
CA ARG A 124 -19.06 4.48 15.78
C ARG A 124 -17.61 4.96 15.88
N CYS A 125 -17.42 6.18 16.33
CA CYS A 125 -16.12 6.69 16.74
C CYS A 125 -16.08 6.71 18.27
N GLU A 126 -15.40 5.74 18.87
CA GLU A 126 -15.05 5.82 20.29
C GLU A 126 -13.83 6.73 20.44
N ARG A 127 -13.99 7.81 21.21
CA ARG A 127 -12.87 8.60 21.70
C ARG A 127 -12.25 7.92 22.91
N GLU A 128 -11.00 8.27 23.20
CA GLU A 128 -10.25 7.85 24.41
C GLU A 128 -10.99 8.18 25.73
N ASP A 129 -11.93 9.13 25.67
CA ASP A 129 -12.77 9.60 26.78
C ASP A 129 -14.10 8.81 26.93
N GLY A 130 -14.25 7.67 26.24
CA GLY A 130 -15.41 6.77 26.34
C GLY A 130 -16.72 7.28 25.72
N ARG A 131 -16.71 8.45 25.07
CA ARG A 131 -17.89 9.01 24.40
C ARG A 131 -18.06 8.44 23.00
N ILE A 132 -19.22 7.84 22.76
CA ILE A 132 -19.64 7.23 21.50
C ILE A 132 -20.47 8.24 20.70
N PHE A 133 -20.08 8.51 19.45
CA PHE A 133 -20.88 9.24 18.46
C PHE A 133 -21.34 8.29 17.35
#